data_AF-A0A526YES2-F1
#
_entry.id   AF-A0A526YES2-F1
#
_cell.length_a   1.000
_cell.length_b   1.000
_cell.length_c   1.000
_cell.angle_alpha   90.00
_cell.angle_beta   90.00
_cell.angle_gamma   90.00
#
_symmetry.space_group_name_H-M   'P 1'
#
loop_
_entity.id
_entity.type
_entity.pdbx_description
1 polymer ?
#
loop_
_entity_poly.entity_id
_entity_poly.type
_entity_poly.pdbx_seq_one_letter_code
_entity_poly.pdbx_strand_id
1 'polypeptide(L)'
;MSRNVDPEMPTDFTRVVVSKIVERSGLKPISDSPETAATTLRSLIPGAIVLDGGADNKDCDALMSDIDALRRISGRSRPSVILLSTKSGT
;
A
#
# COMPACT_ATOMS: atom_id res chain seq x y z
N MET A 1 4.92 -37.72 -16.29
CA MET A 1 5.53 -36.37 -16.16
C MET A 1 4.48 -35.42 -15.61
N SER A 2 4.46 -35.25 -14.28
CA SER A 2 3.69 -34.19 -13.65
C SER A 2 4.34 -32.86 -14.04
N ARG A 3 3.60 -32.00 -14.73
CA ARG A 3 3.99 -30.60 -14.85
C ARG A 3 3.90 -30.03 -13.44
N ASN A 4 5.04 -29.87 -12.77
CA ASN A 4 5.14 -28.91 -11.68
C ASN A 4 4.82 -27.56 -12.32
N VAL A 5 3.60 -27.10 -12.10
CA VAL A 5 3.28 -25.69 -12.27
C VAL A 5 3.97 -25.02 -11.10
N ASP A 6 5.05 -24.31 -11.36
CA ASP A 6 5.63 -23.39 -10.39
C ASP A 6 4.49 -22.50 -9.87
N PRO A 7 4.27 -22.39 -8.54
CA PRO A 7 3.23 -21.52 -8.01
C PRO A 7 3.70 -20.07 -8.04
N GLU A 8 3.95 -19.54 -9.23
CA GLU A 8 4.01 -18.10 -9.42
C GLU A 8 2.72 -17.65 -10.10
N MET A 9 1.83 -17.04 -9.29
CA MET A 9 1.35 -15.66 -9.45
C MET A 9 -0.03 -15.49 -8.81
N PRO A 10 -0.17 -14.44 -8.00
CA PRO A 10 -0.92 -13.31 -8.52
C PRO A 10 0.05 -12.16 -8.64
N THR A 11 0.31 -11.69 -9.86
CA THR A 11 0.71 -10.29 -10.07
C THR A 11 -0.36 -9.43 -9.42
N ASP A 12 -0.10 -9.07 -8.18
CA ASP A 12 -0.61 -7.94 -7.42
C ASP A 12 -1.99 -7.42 -7.87
N PHE A 13 -2.98 -8.33 -7.85
CA PHE A 13 -4.33 -8.03 -8.31
C PHE A 13 -4.93 -6.88 -7.49
N THR A 14 -4.66 -6.88 -6.18
CA THR A 14 -5.03 -5.81 -5.25
C THR A 14 -4.50 -4.47 -5.74
N ARG A 15 -3.19 -4.33 -5.99
CA ARG A 15 -2.61 -3.08 -6.52
C ARG A 15 -3.21 -2.69 -7.86
N VAL A 16 -3.44 -3.64 -8.76
CA VAL A 16 -4.03 -3.35 -10.08
C VAL A 16 -5.45 -2.79 -9.94
N VAL A 17 -6.30 -3.46 -9.15
CA VAL A 17 -7.69 -3.03 -8.93
C VAL A 17 -7.74 -1.69 -8.22
N VAL A 18 -6.97 -1.53 -7.14
CA VAL A 18 -6.90 -0.28 -6.38
C VAL A 18 -6.39 0.87 -7.25
N SER A 19 -5.34 0.66 -8.05
CA SER A 19 -4.81 1.70 -8.94
C SER A 19 -5.86 2.15 -9.95
N LYS A 20 -6.62 1.21 -10.56
CA LYS A 20 -7.73 1.56 -11.46
C LYS A 20 -8.85 2.34 -10.76
N ILE A 21 -9.19 1.99 -9.51
CA ILE A 21 -10.21 2.71 -8.73
C ILE A 21 -9.74 4.15 -8.46
N VAL A 22 -8.47 4.31 -8.07
CA VAL A 22 -7.85 5.61 -7.80
C VAL A 22 -7.82 6.47 -9.06
N GLU A 23 -7.44 5.91 -10.22
CA GLU A 23 -7.48 6.58 -11.52
C GLU A 23 -8.90 7.04 -11.88
N ARG A 24 -9.89 6.16 -11.73
CA ARG A 24 -11.32 6.48 -11.99
C ARG A 24 -11.86 7.55 -11.04
N SER A 25 -11.23 7.72 -9.88
CA SER A 25 -11.55 8.77 -8.92
C SER A 25 -10.86 10.11 -9.24
N GLY A 26 -10.12 10.20 -10.34
CA GLY A 26 -9.42 11.42 -10.76
C GLY A 26 -8.09 11.67 -10.05
N LEU A 27 -7.54 10.66 -9.37
CA LEU A 27 -6.26 10.73 -8.66
C LEU A 27 -5.16 10.01 -9.45
N LYS A 28 -3.91 10.41 -9.22
CA LYS A 28 -2.73 9.74 -9.79
C LYS A 28 -2.24 8.65 -8.83
N PRO A 29 -2.37 7.35 -9.14
CA PRO A 29 -1.82 6.31 -8.29
C PRO A 29 -0.29 6.29 -8.37
N ILE A 30 0.34 6.02 -7.23
CA ILE A 30 1.74 5.61 -7.14
C ILE A 30 1.74 4.28 -6.42
N SER A 31 2.51 3.35 -6.95
CA SER A 31 2.28 1.93 -6.80
C SER A 31 3.64 1.32 -6.51
N ASP A 32 3.98 1.20 -5.24
CA ASP A 32 5.32 0.85 -4.73
C ASP A 32 5.28 -0.46 -3.95
N SER A 33 6.42 -1.14 -3.89
CA SER A 33 6.61 -2.25 -2.95
C SER A 33 6.95 -1.71 -1.56
N PRO A 34 6.84 -2.52 -0.49
CA PRO A 34 7.24 -2.08 0.85
C PRO A 34 8.68 -1.54 0.91
N GLU A 35 9.60 -2.10 0.13
CA GLU A 35 11.00 -1.69 0.09
C GLU A 35 11.19 -0.30 -0.56
N THR A 36 10.43 0.01 -1.62
CA THR A 36 10.55 1.30 -2.33
C THR A 36 9.68 2.40 -1.72
N ALA A 37 8.58 2.03 -1.06
CA ALA A 37 7.61 2.95 -0.49
C ALA A 37 8.23 3.95 0.50
N ALA A 38 9.18 3.53 1.34
CA ALA A 38 9.86 4.42 2.28
C ALA A 38 10.56 5.61 1.58
N THR A 39 11.17 5.36 0.42
CA THR A 39 11.83 6.41 -0.38
C THR A 39 10.80 7.35 -1.00
N THR A 40 9.68 6.81 -1.49
CA THR A 40 8.57 7.61 -2.03
C THR A 40 7.94 8.49 -0.96
N LEU A 41 7.69 7.96 0.24
CA LEU A 41 7.15 8.72 1.37
C LEU A 41 8.05 9.88 1.81
N ARG A 42 9.37 9.76 1.64
CA ARG A 42 10.31 10.86 1.96
C ARG A 42 10.37 11.93 0.88
N SER A 43 10.00 11.61 -0.35
CA SER A 43 10.07 12.53 -1.50
C SER A 43 8.73 13.19 -1.84
N LEU A 44 7.62 12.60 -1.41
CA LEU A 44 6.27 13.07 -1.71
C LEU A 44 5.40 13.13 -0.45
N ILE A 45 4.48 14.10 -0.41
CA ILE A 45 3.41 14.14 0.60
C ILE A 45 2.12 13.71 -0.10
N PRO A 46 1.77 12.40 -0.07
CA PRO A 46 0.55 11.93 -0.70
C PRO A 46 -0.70 12.48 0.02
N GLY A 47 -1.83 12.57 -0.69
CA GLY A 47 -3.12 12.90 -0.07
C GLY A 47 -3.71 11.74 0.74
N ALA A 48 -3.44 10.51 0.30
CA ALA A 48 -3.82 9.27 0.95
C ALA A 48 -2.79 8.16 0.65
N ILE A 49 -2.67 7.21 1.56
CA ILE A 49 -1.83 6.01 1.44
C ILE A 49 -2.75 4.79 1.58
N VAL A 50 -2.61 3.83 0.66
CA VAL A 50 -3.23 2.51 0.77
C VAL A 50 -2.13 1.51 1.05
N LEU A 51 -2.27 0.75 2.14
CA LEU A 51 -1.33 -0.29 2.55
C LEU A 51 -1.96 -1.66 2.32
N ASP A 52 -1.27 -2.51 1.56
CA ASP A 52 -1.57 -3.93 1.54
C ASP A 52 -0.85 -4.58 2.72
N GLY A 53 -1.61 -5.06 3.69
CA GLY A 53 -1.06 -5.66 4.90
C GLY A 53 -0.56 -7.09 4.70
N GLY A 54 -0.78 -7.68 3.52
CA GLY A 54 -0.50 -9.09 3.30
C GLY A 54 -1.35 -10.02 4.15
N ALA A 55 -0.92 -11.28 4.28
CA ALA A 55 -1.68 -12.30 4.99
C ALA A 55 -1.88 -11.97 6.48
N ASP A 56 -0.86 -11.38 7.12
CA ASP A 56 -0.83 -11.11 8.56
C ASP A 56 -1.16 -9.68 8.96
N ASN A 57 -1.36 -8.78 7.99
CA ASN A 57 -1.51 -7.33 8.18
C ASN A 57 -0.24 -6.62 8.70
N LYS A 58 0.95 -7.15 8.40
CA LYS A 58 2.23 -6.68 8.95
C LYS A 58 3.28 -6.33 7.90
N ASP A 59 3.03 -6.60 6.63
CA ASP A 59 3.99 -6.39 5.54
C ASP A 59 4.43 -4.91 5.45
N CYS A 60 3.57 -4.00 5.91
CA CYS A 60 3.81 -2.55 5.92
C CYS A 60 4.23 -1.97 7.29
N ASP A 61 4.50 -2.78 8.32
CA ASP A 61 4.81 -2.28 9.67
C ASP A 61 6.05 -1.36 9.69
N ALA A 62 7.05 -1.66 8.86
CA ALA A 62 8.27 -0.85 8.74
C ALA A 62 8.00 0.58 8.24
N LEU A 63 6.89 0.80 7.52
CA LEU A 63 6.52 2.10 6.95
C LEU A 63 5.84 3.03 7.97
N MET A 64 5.35 2.50 9.10
CA MET A 64 4.55 3.27 10.06
C MET A 64 5.31 4.47 10.62
N SER A 65 6.61 4.31 10.88
CA SER A 65 7.46 5.41 11.37
C SER A 65 7.60 6.54 10.34
N ASP A 66 7.78 6.20 9.05
CA ASP A 66 7.86 7.18 7.97
C ASP A 66 6.50 7.89 7.75
N ILE A 67 5.38 7.16 7.86
CA ILE A 67 4.02 7.72 7.81
C ILE A 67 3.76 8.68 8.97
N ASP A 68 4.16 8.32 10.18
CA ASP A 68 4.03 9.19 11.36
C ASP A 68 4.89 10.44 11.25
N ALA A 69 6.11 10.32 10.68
CA ALA A 69 6.94 11.47 10.36
C ALA A 69 6.25 12.41 9.35
N LEU A 70 5.67 11.85 8.28
CA LEU A 70 4.88 12.60 7.31
C LEU A 70 3.69 13.32 7.94
N ARG A 71 2.96 12.67 8.84
CA ARG A 71 1.85 13.28 9.58
C ARG A 71 2.30 14.46 10.42
N ARG A 72 3.44 14.36 11.10
CA ARG A 72 3.97 15.47 11.88
C ARG A 72 4.32 16.68 11.00
N ILE A 73 4.89 16.44 9.82
CA ILE A 73 5.28 17.51 8.88
C ILE A 73 4.05 18.19 8.25
N SER A 74 2.98 17.43 7.97
CA SER A 74 1.81 17.91 7.22
C SER A 74 0.61 18.37 8.06
N GLY A 75 0.75 18.45 9.39
CA GLY A 75 -0.29 18.99 10.28
C GLY A 75 -1.18 17.95 10.98
N ARG A 76 -0.63 16.77 11.29
CA ARG A 76 -1.19 15.63 12.07
C ARG A 76 -2.43 14.92 11.49
N SER A 77 -3.10 15.48 10.48
CA SER A 77 -4.32 14.90 9.89
C SER A 77 -4.13 14.27 8.50
N ARG A 78 -2.94 14.41 7.89
CA ARG A 78 -2.62 13.87 6.56
C ARG A 78 -1.30 13.11 6.58
N PRO A 79 -1.07 12.15 5.68
CA PRO A 79 -2.05 11.52 4.80
C PRO A 79 -3.08 10.66 5.55
N SER A 80 -4.27 10.52 4.95
CA SER A 80 -5.20 9.46 5.33
C SER A 80 -4.57 8.11 5.00
N VAL A 81 -4.71 7.12 5.89
CA VAL A 81 -4.13 5.78 5.69
C VAL A 81 -5.27 4.76 5.69
N ILE A 82 -5.31 3.94 4.65
CA ILE A 82 -6.28 2.86 4.47
C ILE A 82 -5.50 1.55 4.47
N LEU A 83 -5.81 0.67 5.41
CA LEU A 83 -5.25 -0.68 5.45
C LEU A 83 -6.22 -1.63 4.77
N LEU A 84 -5.75 -2.35 3.76
CA LEU A 84 -6.48 -3.47 3.17
C LEU A 84 -6.24 -4.68 4.07
N SER A 85 -7.25 -5.01 4.87
CA SER A 85 -7.17 -6.14 5.79
C SER A 85 -7.85 -7.36 5.20
N THR A 86 -7.20 -8.51 5.36
CA THR A 86 -7.77 -9.84 5.08
C THR A 86 -8.57 -10.39 6.27
N LYS A 87 -8.51 -9.75 7.44
CA LYS A 87 -9.30 -10.13 8.61
C LYS A 87 -10.73 -9.62 8.45
N SER A 88 -11.69 -10.52 8.56
CA SER A 88 -13.09 -10.14 8.69
C SER A 88 -13.28 -9.35 9.99
N GLY A 89 -13.89 -8.17 9.89
CA GLY A 89 -14.27 -7.40 11.08
C GLY A 89 -15.31 -8.20 11.90
N THR A 90 -15.06 -8.32 13.20
CA THR A 90 -16.00 -8.90 14.19
C THR A 90 -17.08 -7.92 14.57
#